data_AF-A0A4U9HEZ2-F1
#
_entry.id   AF-A0A4U9HEZ2-F1
#
_cell.length_a   1.000
_cell.length_b   1.000
_cell.length_c   1.000
_cell.angle_alpha   90.00
_cell.angle_beta   90.00
_cell.angle_gamma   90.00
#
_symmetry.space_group_name_H-M   'P 1'
#
loop_
_entity.id
_entity.type
_entity.pdbx_description
1 polymer ?
#
loop_
_entity_poly.entity_id
_entity_poly.type
_entity_poly.pdbx_seq_one_letter_code
_entity_poly.pdbx_strand_id
1 'polypeptide(L)'
;MKLEFELPDEKVVRLHGTEWQETQRFYHYMLQAWQRWSAEMSEISAGVLQQQVENIRRIEQQDKWFKRSSLGKLQQQIREAFGALPMPAGASGKF
;
A
#
# COMPACT_ATOMS: atom_id res chain seq x y z
N MET A 1 -10.17 22.99 -26.63
CA MET A 1 -10.45 21.60 -26.20
C MET A 1 -10.93 21.67 -24.76
N LYS A 2 -11.98 20.94 -24.36
CA LYS A 2 -12.67 21.06 -23.05
C LYS A 2 -12.80 19.66 -22.43
N LEU A 3 -12.60 19.56 -21.12
CA LEU A 3 -12.96 18.37 -20.32
C LEU A 3 -14.00 18.76 -19.28
N GLU A 4 -14.94 17.87 -19.00
CA GLU A 4 -15.95 18.04 -17.96
C GLU A 4 -15.74 16.94 -16.90
N PHE A 5 -15.81 17.33 -15.62
CA PHE A 5 -15.81 16.39 -14.49
C PHE A 5 -17.12 16.57 -13.73
N GLU A 6 -17.70 15.45 -13.30
CA GLU A 6 -18.77 15.43 -12.31
C GLU A 6 -18.16 15.21 -10.92
N LEU A 7 -18.42 16.15 -10.03
CA LEU A 7 -18.19 15.99 -8.59
C LEU A 7 -19.44 15.38 -7.94
N PRO A 8 -19.32 14.79 -6.73
CA PRO A 8 -20.49 14.48 -5.90
C PRO A 8 -21.37 15.72 -5.73
N ASP A 9 -22.69 15.54 -5.72
CA ASP A 9 -23.72 16.59 -5.76
C ASP A 9 -23.95 17.27 -7.13
N GLU A 10 -23.74 16.57 -8.25
CA GLU A 10 -24.07 17.03 -9.62
C GLU A 10 -23.38 18.35 -10.04
N LYS A 11 -22.29 18.73 -9.36
CA LYS A 11 -21.53 19.94 -9.69
C LYS A 11 -20.59 19.64 -10.86
N VAL A 12 -20.91 20.24 -12.01
CA VAL A 12 -20.05 20.21 -13.20
C VAL A 12 -19.14 21.43 -13.21
N VAL A 13 -17.83 21.21 -13.06
CA VAL A 13 -16.82 22.26 -13.22
C VAL A 13 -16.29 22.21 -14.66
N ARG A 14 -16.29 23.37 -15.33
CA ARG A 14 -15.76 23.53 -16.70
C ARG A 14 -14.50 24.39 -16.65
N LEU A 15 -13.36 23.80 -17.02
CA LEU A 15 -12.08 24.49 -17.04
C LEU A 15 -11.75 24.95 -18.46
N HIS A 16 -11.29 26.20 -18.61
CA HIS A 16 -10.85 26.78 -19.88
C HIS A 16 -9.34 26.59 -20.08
N GLY A 17 -8.85 26.80 -21.31
CA GLY A 17 -7.59 26.24 -21.83
C GLY A 17 -6.30 26.44 -21.01
N THR A 18 -6.14 27.54 -20.26
CA THR A 18 -4.99 27.76 -19.36
C THR A 18 -5.09 26.94 -18.09
N GLU A 19 -6.25 26.94 -17.45
CA GLU A 19 -6.55 26.14 -16.25
C GLU A 19 -6.54 24.64 -16.54
N TRP A 20 -6.90 24.25 -17.77
CA TRP A 20 -6.86 22.86 -18.21
C TRP A 20 -5.43 22.30 -18.30
N GLN A 21 -4.49 23.07 -18.86
CA GLN A 21 -3.09 22.64 -18.92
C GLN A 21 -2.47 22.53 -17.53
N GLU A 22 -2.80 23.46 -16.62
CA GLU A 22 -2.36 23.39 -15.22
C GLU A 22 -2.94 22.18 -14.49
N THR A 23 -4.23 21.88 -14.70
CA THR A 23 -4.89 20.70 -14.13
C THR A 23 -4.27 19.40 -14.64
N GLN A 24 -3.96 19.31 -15.94
CA GLN A 24 -3.27 18.15 -16.50
C GLN A 24 -1.86 17.97 -15.92
N ARG A 25 -1.11 19.06 -15.77
CA ARG A 25 0.23 19.04 -15.15
C ARG A 25 0.15 18.61 -13.69
N PHE A 26 -0.81 19.14 -12.94
CA PHE A 26 -1.05 18.75 -11.55
C PHE A 26 -1.43 17.28 -11.43
N TYR A 27 -2.35 16.79 -12.27
CA TYR A 27 -2.72 15.38 -12.30
C TYR A 27 -1.52 14.48 -12.61
N HIS A 28 -0.71 14.84 -13.61
CA HIS A 28 0.47 14.07 -13.98
C HIS A 28 1.51 14.06 -12.86
N TYR A 29 1.73 15.20 -12.20
CA TYR A 29 2.60 15.30 -11.03
C TYR A 29 2.11 14.40 -9.88
N MET A 30 0.81 14.46 -9.56
CA MET A 30 0.21 13.64 -8.52
C MET A 30 0.33 12.14 -8.84
N LEU A 31 0.09 11.76 -10.10
CA LEU A 31 0.24 10.38 -10.56
C LEU A 31 1.69 9.90 -10.44
N GLN A 32 2.66 10.72 -10.84
CA GLN A 32 4.08 10.39 -10.70
C GLN A 32 4.50 10.25 -9.24
N ALA A 33 4.07 11.18 -8.37
CA ALA A 33 4.34 11.10 -6.94
C ALA A 33 3.74 9.84 -6.32
N TRP A 34 2.50 9.50 -6.70
CA TRP A 34 1.82 8.28 -6.26
C TRP A 34 2.54 7.01 -6.73
N GLN A 35 2.94 6.93 -8.01
CA GLN A 35 3.64 5.78 -8.56
C GLN A 35 4.99 5.57 -7.86
N ARG A 36 5.74 6.65 -7.64
CA ARG A 36 7.03 6.59 -6.94
C ARG A 36 6.85 6.09 -5.52
N TRP A 37 5.93 6.69 -4.77
CA TRP A 37 5.63 6.27 -3.40
C TRP A 37 5.18 4.81 -3.37
N SER A 38 4.31 4.38 -4.29
CA SER A 38 3.83 3.00 -4.36
C SER A 38 4.96 2.00 -4.64
N ALA A 39 5.92 2.34 -5.50
CA ALA A 39 7.09 1.52 -5.77
C ALA A 39 7.98 1.38 -4.53
N GLU A 40 8.33 2.51 -3.89
CA GLU A 40 9.14 2.53 -2.66
C GLU A 40 8.47 1.72 -1.53
N MET A 41 7.15 1.87 -1.35
CA MET A 41 6.39 1.13 -0.33
C MET A 41 6.23 -0.36 -0.66
N SER A 42 6.16 -0.71 -1.95
CA SER A 42 6.14 -2.12 -2.39
C SER A 42 7.45 -2.82 -2.04
N GLU A 43 8.60 -2.16 -2.23
CA GLU A 43 9.91 -2.69 -1.87
C GLU A 43 10.03 -2.89 -0.35
N ILE A 44 9.61 -1.90 0.44
CA ILE A 44 9.59 -1.98 1.91
C ILE A 44 8.70 -3.15 2.36
N SER A 45 7.50 -3.27 1.78
CA SER A 45 6.55 -4.34 2.09
C SER A 45 7.13 -5.72 1.77
N ALA A 46 7.77 -5.86 0.61
CA ALA A 46 8.45 -7.08 0.22
C ALA A 46 9.55 -7.45 1.23
N GLY A 47 10.33 -6.48 1.70
CA GLY A 47 11.34 -6.69 2.75
C GLY A 47 10.75 -7.20 4.06
N VAL A 48 9.67 -6.58 4.54
CA VAL A 48 8.97 -7.00 5.77
C VAL A 48 8.44 -8.43 5.65
N LEU A 49 7.78 -8.76 4.53
CA LEU A 49 7.22 -10.09 4.27
C LEU A 49 8.34 -11.15 4.12
N GLN A 50 9.40 -10.83 3.40
CA GLN A 50 10.54 -11.71 3.21
C GLN A 50 11.19 -12.04 4.57
N GLN A 51 11.32 -11.07 5.47
CA GLN A 51 11.86 -11.32 6.80
C GLN A 51 10.97 -12.28 7.61
N GLN A 52 9.64 -12.20 7.46
CA GLN A 52 8.74 -13.15 8.09
C GLN A 52 8.85 -14.56 7.51
N VAL A 53 8.96 -14.68 6.19
CA VAL A 53 9.19 -15.98 5.52
C VAL A 53 10.47 -16.63 6.04
N GLU A 54 11.55 -15.87 6.17
CA GLU A 54 12.81 -16.38 6.74
C GLU A 54 12.68 -16.80 8.20
N ASN A 55 11.93 -16.05 9.01
CA ASN A 55 11.67 -16.43 10.39
C ASN A 55 10.89 -17.75 10.47
N ILE A 56 9.86 -17.93 9.65
CA ILE A 56 9.10 -19.19 9.54
C ILE A 56 10.03 -20.35 9.17
N ARG A 57 10.84 -20.18 8.11
CA ARG A 57 11.80 -21.20 7.66
C ARG A 57 12.80 -21.58 8.75
N ARG A 58 13.32 -20.60 9.52
CA ARG A 58 14.21 -20.90 10.65
C ARG A 58 13.53 -21.73 11.73
N ILE A 59 12.25 -21.48 12.01
CA ILE A 59 11.50 -22.26 13.00
C ILE A 59 11.24 -23.68 12.48
N GLU A 60 10.89 -23.83 11.19
CA GLU A 60 10.71 -25.14 10.55
C GLU A 60 12.00 -25.99 10.56
N GLN A 61 13.16 -25.37 10.30
CA GLN A 61 14.46 -26.06 10.26
C GLN A 61 15.00 -26.48 11.64
N GLN A 62 14.44 -25.96 12.74
CA GLN A 62 14.98 -26.22 14.08
C GLN A 62 14.62 -27.60 14.65
N ASP A 63 13.87 -28.44 13.92
CA ASP A 63 13.57 -29.87 14.18
C ASP A 63 13.07 -30.20 15.61
N LYS A 64 12.75 -29.15 16.38
CA LYS A 64 12.20 -29.22 17.73
C LYS A 64 10.71 -29.04 17.60
N TRP A 65 9.98 -30.06 18.07
CA TRP A 65 8.53 -30.08 18.14
C TRP A 65 7.96 -28.68 18.39
N PHE A 66 7.18 -28.18 17.43
CA PHE A 66 6.64 -26.83 17.42
C PHE A 66 5.81 -26.62 18.70
N LYS A 67 6.42 -26.00 19.72
CA LYS A 67 5.75 -25.81 21.01
C LYS A 67 4.57 -24.87 20.80
N ARG A 68 3.44 -25.15 21.44
CA ARG A 68 2.20 -24.37 21.32
C ARG A 68 2.40 -22.87 21.61
N SER A 69 3.34 -22.54 22.51
CA SER A 69 3.77 -21.17 22.82
C SER A 69 4.57 -20.50 21.68
N SER A 70 5.35 -21.26 20.92
CA SER A 70 6.03 -20.78 19.71
C SER A 70 5.05 -20.48 18.57
N LEU A 71 3.97 -21.25 18.49
CA LEU A 71 2.87 -21.04 17.53
C LEU A 71 2.14 -19.71 17.77
N GLY A 72 1.82 -19.40 19.04
CA GLY A 72 1.22 -18.11 19.40
C GLY A 72 2.12 -16.92 19.10
N LYS A 73 3.44 -17.06 19.35
CA LYS A 73 4.43 -16.01 19.00
C LYS A 73 4.54 -15.81 17.50
N LEU A 74 4.57 -16.89 16.72
CA LEU A 74 4.61 -16.78 15.26
C LEU A 74 3.36 -16.09 14.72
N GLN A 75 2.18 -16.45 15.21
CA GLN A 75 0.92 -15.81 14.83
C GLN A 75 0.95 -14.31 15.13
N GLN A 76 1.48 -13.90 16.28
CA GLN A 76 1.62 -12.50 16.65
C GLN A 76 2.60 -11.76 15.72
N GLN A 77 3.75 -12.35 15.42
CA GLN A 77 4.75 -11.77 14.51
C GLN A 77 4.21 -11.57 13.09
N ILE A 78 3.43 -12.53 12.59
CA ILE A 78 2.75 -12.41 11.30
C ILE A 78 1.78 -11.22 11.34
N ARG A 79 0.93 -11.11 12.37
CA ARG A 79 -0.02 -9.99 12.51
C ARG A 79 0.68 -8.63 12.59
N GLU A 80 1.77 -8.54 13.33
CA GLU A 80 2.57 -7.31 13.45
C GLU A 80 3.20 -6.92 12.11
N ALA A 81 3.73 -7.89 11.36
CA ALA A 81 4.30 -7.64 10.04
C ALA A 81 3.25 -7.13 9.05
N PHE A 82 2.05 -7.71 9.04
CA PHE A 82 0.94 -7.21 8.22
C PHE A 82 0.47 -5.83 8.67
N GLY A 83 0.43 -5.56 9.98
CA GLY A 83 0.10 -4.24 10.51
C GLY A 83 1.14 -3.15 10.21
N ALA A 84 2.40 -3.54 9.99
CA ALA A 84 3.49 -2.64 9.63
C ALA A 84 3.58 -2.36 8.12
N LEU A 85 2.78 -3.02 7.28
CA LEU A 85 2.79 -2.76 5.85
C LEU A 85 2.29 -1.33 5.57
N PRO A 86 3.03 -0.53 4.78
CA PRO A 86 2.57 0.78 4.35
C PRO A 86 1.37 0.63 3.42
N MET A 87 0.18 0.68 3.99
CA MET A 87 -1.06 0.73 3.22
C MET A 87 -1.26 2.17 2.72
N PRO A 88 -1.56 2.38 1.42
CA PRO A 88 -2.06 3.67 0.99
C PRO A 88 -3.34 3.97 1.77
N ALA A 89 -3.38 5.10 2.46
CA ALA A 89 -4.53 5.56 3.23
C ALA A 89 -5.75 5.67 2.30
N GLY A 90 -6.55 4.60 2.24
CA GLY A 90 -7.64 4.43 1.26
C GLY A 90 -7.90 2.96 0.92
N ALA A 91 -6.91 2.08 1.03
CA ALA A 91 -7.10 0.64 0.92
C ALA A 91 -7.53 0.03 2.27
N SER A 92 -8.57 0.59 2.90
CA SER A 92 -9.27 -0.09 4.00
C SER A 92 -10.15 -1.22 3.43
N GLY A 93 -9.52 -2.16 2.74
CA GLY A 93 -10.05 -3.50 2.58
C GLY A 93 -9.88 -4.19 3.92
N LYS A 94 -10.98 -4.36 4.64
CA LYS A 94 -11.05 -5.10 5.90
C LYS A 94 -10.35 -6.45 5.70
N PHE A 95 -9.29 -6.70 6.48
CA PHE A 95 -8.75 -8.04 6.70
C PHE A 95 -9.43 -8.67 7.92
#